data_AF-A0A0U5BCL1-F1
#
_entry.id   AF-A0A0U5BCL1-F1
#
_cell.length_a   1.000
_cell.length_b   1.000
_cell.length_c   1.000
_cell.angle_alpha   90.00
_cell.angle_beta   90.00
_cell.angle_gamma   90.00
#
_symmetry.space_group_name_H-M   'P 1'
#
loop_
_entity.id
_entity.type
_entity.pdbx_description
1 polymer ?
#
loop_
_entity_poly.entity_id
_entity_poly.type
_entity_poly.pdbx_seq_one_letter_code
_entity_poly.pdbx_strand_id
1 'polypeptide(L)'
;MYDRLYVEYVYYFNVEKDYYECHEVMEEYWMQEGRNKLLQALLQVAVALHHFRNNNVEGAILLFEAALAKASTPWHGKLGIDDRQLFAEAAQYVERLHNYEENPFPFYPLTLLITDPDLAAATASCAPSGVAEEDKF
;
A
#
# COMPACT_ATOMS: atom_id res chain seq x y z
N MET A 1 11.34 -9.27 14.39
CA MET A 1 9.88 -9.34 14.41
C MET A 1 9.37 -8.06 13.76
N TYR A 2 8.39 -8.17 12.85
CA TYR A 2 7.73 -7.03 12.23
C TYR A 2 6.72 -6.40 13.19
N ASP A 3 6.47 -5.10 13.05
CA ASP A 3 5.41 -4.43 13.81
C ASP A 3 4.04 -4.99 13.42
N ARG A 4 3.10 -5.04 14.38
CA ARG A 4 1.73 -5.51 14.14
C ARG A 4 1.07 -4.76 12.99
N LEU A 5 1.15 -3.43 12.99
CA LEU A 5 0.47 -2.58 12.00
C LEU A 5 1.00 -2.84 10.60
N TYR A 6 2.31 -3.07 10.46
CA TYR A 6 2.91 -3.42 9.18
C TYR A 6 2.48 -4.82 8.70
N VAL A 7 2.38 -5.80 9.61
CA VAL A 7 1.85 -7.13 9.27
C VAL A 7 0.38 -7.04 8.82
N GLU A 8 -0.44 -6.26 9.53
CA GLU A 8 -1.83 -6.02 9.17
C GLU A 8 -1.96 -5.28 7.84
N TYR A 9 -1.11 -4.29 7.56
CA TYR A 9 -1.05 -3.63 6.26
C TYR A 9 -0.87 -4.65 5.14
N VAL A 10 0.10 -5.56 5.27
CA VAL A 10 0.38 -6.59 4.26
C VAL A 10 -0.78 -7.58 4.15
N TYR A 11 -1.39 -7.96 5.28
CA TYR A 11 -2.55 -8.84 5.31
C TYR A 11 -3.77 -8.22 4.61
N TYR A 12 -4.14 -7.00 4.97
CA TYR A 12 -5.22 -6.26 4.32
C TYR A 12 -4.93 -6.05 2.82
N PHE A 13 -3.67 -5.85 2.42
CA PHE A 13 -3.33 -5.60 1.02
C PHE A 13 -3.46 -6.87 0.17
N ASN A 14 -2.89 -7.97 0.66
CA ASN A 14 -2.77 -9.21 -0.12
C ASN A 14 -3.96 -10.15 0.04
N VAL A 15 -4.49 -10.27 1.26
CA VAL A 15 -5.50 -11.29 1.63
C VAL A 15 -6.90 -10.73 1.47
N GLU A 16 -7.26 -9.71 2.25
CA GLU A 16 -8.61 -9.14 2.22
C GLU A 16 -8.81 -8.19 1.05
N LYS A 17 -7.71 -7.60 0.57
CA LYS A 17 -7.70 -6.51 -0.42
C LYS A 17 -8.57 -5.36 0.05
N ASP A 18 -8.64 -5.11 1.36
CA ASP A 18 -9.33 -3.97 1.94
C ASP A 18 -8.35 -2.80 2.01
N TYR A 19 -8.33 -2.00 0.95
CA TYR A 19 -7.39 -0.88 0.85
C TYR A 19 -7.75 0.31 1.73
N TYR A 20 -8.97 0.35 2.26
CA TYR A 20 -9.31 1.34 3.28
C TYR A 20 -8.66 0.94 4.61
N GLU A 21 -8.85 -0.29 5.07
CA GLU A 21 -8.17 -0.75 6.28
C GLU A 21 -6.64 -0.81 6.12
N CYS A 22 -6.10 -1.09 4.92
CA CYS A 22 -4.67 -0.91 4.63
C CYS A 22 -4.19 0.51 4.94
N HIS A 23 -4.98 1.52 4.56
CA HIS A 23 -4.63 2.92 4.77
C HIS A 23 -4.55 3.22 6.26
N GLU A 24 -5.59 2.86 7.02
CA GLU A 24 -5.68 3.15 8.45
C GLU A 24 -4.47 2.58 9.22
N VAL A 25 -4.17 1.28 9.06
CA VAL A 25 -3.06 0.68 9.81
C VAL A 25 -1.69 1.18 9.33
N MET A 26 -1.54 1.49 8.04
CA MET A 26 -0.28 1.98 7.50
C MET A 26 -0.04 3.45 7.85
N GLU A 27 -1.10 4.25 8.01
CA GLU A 27 -0.99 5.65 8.42
C GLU A 27 -0.48 5.73 9.85
N GLU A 28 -1.06 4.92 10.75
CA GLU A 28 -0.61 4.81 12.13
C GLU A 28 0.85 4.36 12.20
N TYR A 29 1.21 3.30 11.46
CA TYR A 29 2.60 2.83 11.40
C TYR A 29 3.56 3.91 10.86
N TRP A 30 3.17 4.61 9.80
CA TRP A 30 3.95 5.69 9.20
C TRP A 30 4.20 6.84 10.18
N MET A 31 3.20 7.21 10.99
CA MET A 31 3.36 8.25 12.02
C MET A 31 4.30 7.80 13.14
N GLN A 32 4.19 6.55 13.60
CA GLN A 32 5.07 5.97 14.62
C GLN A 32 6.53 5.94 14.15
N GLU A 33 6.75 5.70 12.86
CA GLU A 33 8.08 5.63 12.23
C GLU A 33 8.60 7.00 11.75
N GLY A 34 8.17 8.08 12.41
CA GLY A 34 8.69 9.43 12.18
C GLY A 34 8.34 10.01 10.81
N ARG A 35 7.25 9.54 10.21
CA ARG A 35 6.74 9.98 8.91
C ARG A 35 7.72 9.78 7.75
N ASN A 36 8.41 8.63 7.72
CA ASN A 36 9.32 8.29 6.61
C ASN A 36 8.59 8.29 5.24
N LYS A 37 9.20 8.89 4.20
CA LYS A 37 8.55 9.04 2.89
C LYS A 37 8.39 7.74 2.10
N LEU A 38 9.22 6.72 2.33
CA LEU A 38 9.04 5.41 1.68
C LEU A 38 7.79 4.72 2.22
N LEU A 39 7.59 4.74 3.55
CA LEU A 39 6.37 4.23 4.16
C LEU A 39 5.15 5.01 3.70
N GLN A 40 5.26 6.34 3.55
CA GLN A 40 4.23 7.16 2.92
C GLN A 40 3.93 6.71 1.48
N ALA A 41 4.95 6.33 0.70
CA ALA A 41 4.76 5.84 -0.66
C ALA A 41 3.94 4.53 -0.69
N LEU A 42 4.24 3.59 0.21
CA LEU A 42 3.50 2.33 0.36
C LEU A 42 2.03 2.57 0.76
N LEU A 43 1.79 3.51 1.68
CA LEU A 43 0.45 3.97 2.03
C LEU A 43 -0.28 4.55 0.81
N GLN A 44 0.39 5.43 0.06
CA GLN A 44 -0.21 6.08 -1.11
C GLN A 44 -0.57 5.09 -2.22
N VAL A 45 0.19 4.00 -2.40
CA VAL A 45 -0.19 2.91 -3.31
C VAL A 45 -1.51 2.26 -2.88
N ALA A 46 -1.70 1.98 -1.59
CA ALA A 46 -2.95 1.41 -1.09
C ALA A 46 -4.15 2.36 -1.32
N VAL A 47 -4.00 3.64 -0.95
CA VAL A 47 -5.06 4.64 -1.14
C VAL A 47 -5.35 4.87 -2.63
N ALA A 48 -4.35 4.83 -3.51
CA ALA A 48 -4.57 4.94 -4.95
C ALA A 48 -5.44 3.79 -5.49
N LEU A 49 -5.20 2.56 -5.03
CA LEU A 49 -6.02 1.40 -5.37
C LEU A 49 -7.45 1.53 -4.81
N HIS A 50 -7.61 2.05 -3.60
CA HIS A 50 -8.92 2.37 -3.03
C HIS A 50 -9.70 3.37 -3.89
N HIS A 51 -9.06 4.47 -4.28
CA HIS A 51 -9.64 5.49 -5.15
C HIS A 51 -10.10 4.91 -6.49
N PHE A 52 -9.22 4.15 -7.17
CA PHE A 52 -9.57 3.59 -8.46
C PHE A 52 -10.72 2.57 -8.36
N ARG A 53 -10.70 1.71 -7.32
CA ARG A 53 -11.81 0.78 -7.05
C ARG A 53 -13.16 1.49 -6.89
N ASN A 54 -13.14 2.70 -6.34
CA ASN A 54 -14.32 3.54 -6.13
C ASN A 54 -14.60 4.50 -7.30
N ASN A 55 -14.07 4.22 -8.49
CA ASN A 55 -14.24 4.99 -9.72
C ASN A 55 -13.67 6.43 -9.65
N ASN A 56 -12.78 6.71 -8.70
CA ASN A 56 -12.05 7.97 -8.64
C ASN A 56 -10.69 7.84 -9.36
N VAL A 57 -10.72 7.97 -10.68
CA VAL A 57 -9.54 7.81 -11.55
C VAL A 57 -8.52 8.92 -11.31
N GLU A 58 -8.95 10.18 -11.29
CA GLU A 58 -8.06 11.33 -11.07
C GLU A 58 -7.32 11.24 -9.73
N GLY A 59 -8.05 10.89 -8.66
CA GLY A 59 -7.45 10.71 -7.33
C GLY A 59 -6.46 9.55 -7.29
N ALA A 60 -6.75 8.45 -8.00
CA ALA A 60 -5.81 7.33 -8.11
C ALA A 60 -4.51 7.73 -8.82
N ILE A 61 -4.61 8.48 -9.93
CA ILE A 61 -3.43 8.99 -10.66
C ILE A 61 -2.55 9.83 -9.74
N LEU A 62 -3.14 10.84 -9.08
CA LEU A 62 -2.41 11.75 -8.20
C LEU A 62 -1.66 11.01 -7.08
N LEU A 63 -2.31 10.00 -6.48
CA LEU A 63 -1.71 9.22 -5.39
C LEU A 63 -0.61 8.28 -5.87
N PHE A 64 -0.80 7.60 -7.01
CA PHE A 64 0.27 6.77 -7.59
C PHE A 64 1.50 7.60 -7.96
N GLU A 65 1.32 8.75 -8.61
CA GLU A 65 2.44 9.64 -8.95
C GLU A 65 3.16 10.14 -7.70
N ALA A 66 2.41 10.52 -6.67
CA ALA A 66 2.97 10.95 -5.41
C ALA A 66 3.75 9.83 -4.70
N ALA A 67 3.28 8.58 -4.79
CA ALA A 67 3.98 7.41 -4.27
C ALA A 67 5.30 7.17 -5.02
N LEU A 68 5.26 7.17 -6.36
CA LEU A 68 6.43 6.94 -7.21
C LEU A 68 7.51 8.01 -6.99
N ALA A 69 7.13 9.26 -6.75
CA ALA A 69 8.06 10.34 -6.40
C ALA A 69 8.83 10.12 -5.09
N LYS A 70 8.35 9.22 -4.22
CA LYS A 70 8.93 8.91 -2.91
C LYS A 70 9.54 7.50 -2.82
N ALA A 71 9.35 6.67 -3.85
CA ALA A 71 9.73 5.25 -3.89
C ALA A 71 11.22 4.97 -3.64
N SER A 72 12.11 5.91 -3.97
CA SER A 72 13.56 5.76 -3.76
C SER A 72 14.04 6.36 -2.43
N THR A 73 13.14 6.76 -1.52
CA THR A 73 13.56 7.35 -0.24
C THR A 73 14.18 6.27 0.65
N PRO A 74 15.35 6.53 1.29
CA PRO A 74 15.95 5.57 2.20
C PRO A 74 15.05 5.20 3.37
N TRP A 75 15.02 3.90 3.67
CA TRP A 75 14.40 3.31 4.85
C TRP A 75 15.42 2.41 5.56
N HIS A 76 15.54 2.58 6.88
CA HIS A 76 16.50 1.81 7.69
C HIS A 76 15.87 0.61 8.40
N GLY A 77 14.53 0.51 8.38
CA GLY A 77 13.80 -0.65 8.87
C GLY A 77 13.75 -1.77 7.83
N LYS A 78 13.13 -2.89 8.21
CA LYS A 78 12.90 -4.02 7.30
C LYS A 78 11.54 -3.87 6.64
N LEU A 79 11.49 -3.95 5.30
CA LEU A 79 10.22 -4.08 4.57
C LEU A 79 9.80 -5.54 4.40
N GLY A 80 10.73 -6.44 4.10
CA GLY A 80 10.40 -7.86 3.88
C GLY A 80 9.52 -8.13 2.65
N ILE A 81 9.36 -7.14 1.77
CA ILE A 81 8.66 -7.22 0.49
C ILE A 81 9.60 -6.79 -0.65
N ASP A 82 9.27 -7.16 -1.88
CA ASP A 82 9.91 -6.60 -3.09
C ASP A 82 9.22 -5.27 -3.47
N ASP A 83 9.70 -4.20 -2.84
CA ASP A 83 9.22 -2.83 -3.09
C ASP A 83 9.52 -2.36 -4.52
N ARG A 84 10.61 -2.84 -5.12
CA ARG A 84 10.93 -2.53 -6.53
C ARG A 84 9.89 -3.10 -7.48
N GLN A 85 9.45 -4.34 -7.26
CA GLN A 85 8.36 -4.92 -8.04
C GLN A 85 7.07 -4.10 -7.85
N LEU A 86 6.70 -3.79 -6.61
CA LEU A 86 5.50 -3.01 -6.32
C LEU A 86 5.49 -1.68 -7.06
N PHE A 87 6.58 -0.92 -6.99
CA PHE A 87 6.63 0.40 -7.64
C PHE A 87 6.74 0.30 -9.16
N ALA A 88 7.31 -0.77 -9.72
CA ALA A 88 7.26 -1.03 -11.15
C ALA A 88 5.82 -1.33 -11.62
N GLU A 89 5.06 -2.12 -10.87
CA GLU A 89 3.65 -2.40 -11.14
C GLU A 89 2.79 -1.13 -10.97
N ALA A 90 3.05 -0.31 -9.95
CA ALA A 90 2.37 0.97 -9.74
C ALA A 90 2.62 1.95 -10.89
N ALA A 91 3.85 2.00 -11.44
CA ALA A 91 4.18 2.80 -12.61
C ALA A 91 3.38 2.36 -13.85
N GLN A 92 3.28 1.06 -14.09
CA GLN A 92 2.44 0.52 -15.18
C GLN A 92 0.95 0.82 -14.95
N TYR A 93 0.50 0.76 -13.69
CA TYR A 93 -0.88 1.06 -13.32
C TYR A 93 -1.25 2.49 -13.68
N VAL A 94 -0.43 3.47 -13.26
CA VAL A 94 -0.70 4.89 -13.51
C VAL A 94 -0.58 5.25 -14.99
N GLU A 95 0.33 4.62 -15.74
CA GLU A 95 0.40 4.78 -17.20
C GLU A 95 -0.91 4.34 -17.89
N ARG A 96 -1.53 3.26 -17.41
CA ARG A 96 -2.85 2.84 -17.92
C ARG A 96 -3.95 3.80 -17.49
N LEU A 97 -3.90 4.32 -16.26
CA LEU A 97 -4.89 5.28 -15.77
C LEU A 97 -4.86 6.60 -16.56
N HIS A 98 -3.68 7.07 -16.97
CA HIS A 98 -3.55 8.23 -17.85
C HIS A 98 -4.27 8.08 -19.18
N ASN A 99 -4.43 6.84 -19.67
CA ASN A 99 -5.14 6.52 -20.91
C ASN A 99 -6.57 6.00 -20.68
N TYR A 100 -7.11 6.15 -19.46
CA TYR A 100 -8.35 5.49 -19.06
C TYR A 100 -9.59 5.97 -19.83
N GLU A 101 -9.66 7.27 -20.19
CA GLU A 101 -10.80 7.81 -20.95
C GLU A 101 -10.91 7.18 -22.34
N GLU A 102 -9.78 6.88 -22.98
CA GLU A 102 -9.72 6.29 -24.32
C GLU A 102 -9.77 4.76 -24.27
N ASN A 103 -9.15 4.15 -23.26
CA ASN A 103 -9.02 2.71 -23.10
C ASN A 103 -9.29 2.28 -21.64
N PRO A 104 -10.57 2.26 -21.23
CA PRO A 104 -10.93 1.91 -19.86
C PRO A 104 -10.60 0.45 -19.57
N PHE A 105 -10.18 0.19 -18.34
CA PHE A 105 -9.87 -1.17 -17.89
C PHE A 105 -10.50 -1.43 -16.51
N PRO A 106 -10.91 -2.68 -16.22
CA PRO A 106 -11.47 -3.00 -14.92
C PRO A 106 -10.40 -2.86 -13.83
N PHE A 107 -10.83 -2.47 -12.63
CA PHE A 107 -10.00 -2.55 -11.43
C PHE A 107 -9.35 -3.93 -11.31
N TYR A 108 -8.06 -3.97 -11.00
CA TYR A 108 -7.35 -5.17 -10.58
C TYR A 108 -6.44 -4.87 -9.38
N PRO A 109 -6.29 -5.83 -8.45
CA PRO A 109 -5.43 -5.66 -7.28
C PRO A 109 -3.95 -5.81 -7.66
N LEU A 110 -3.09 -5.13 -6.91
CA LEU A 110 -1.66 -5.46 -6.85
C LEU A 110 -1.39 -6.47 -5.73
N THR A 111 -0.18 -7.02 -5.67
CA THR A 111 0.24 -7.93 -4.59
C THR A 111 1.61 -7.53 -4.08
N LEU A 112 1.75 -7.37 -2.77
CA LEU A 112 3.05 -7.20 -2.12
C LEU A 112 3.77 -8.55 -2.14
N LEU A 113 4.77 -8.69 -2.99
CA LEU A 113 5.59 -9.91 -3.01
C LEU A 113 6.42 -9.98 -1.74
N ILE A 114 6.07 -10.88 -0.82
CA ILE A 114 6.81 -11.08 0.43
C ILE A 114 8.11 -11.84 0.15
N THR A 115 9.24 -11.26 0.54
CA THR A 115 10.59 -11.83 0.35
C THR A 115 11.20 -12.33 1.65
N ASP A 116 10.73 -11.84 2.81
CA ASP A 116 11.20 -12.27 4.13
C ASP A 116 10.28 -13.38 4.71
N PRO A 117 10.80 -14.58 5.01
CA PRO A 117 10.04 -15.65 5.64
C PRO A 117 9.37 -15.28 6.96
N ASP A 118 9.97 -14.39 7.76
CA ASP A 118 9.38 -13.97 9.04
C ASP A 118 8.11 -13.14 8.81
N LEU A 119 8.12 -12.28 7.79
CA LEU A 119 6.92 -11.51 7.40
C LEU A 119 5.86 -12.43 6.81
N ALA A 120 6.26 -13.40 6.00
CA ALA A 120 5.36 -14.37 5.41
C ALA A 120 4.63 -15.18 6.49
N ALA A 121 5.39 -15.67 7.49
CA ALA A 121 4.83 -16.41 8.62
C ALA A 121 3.89 -15.52 9.45
N ALA A 122 4.30 -14.29 9.79
CA ALA A 122 3.49 -13.36 10.56
C ALA A 122 2.17 -13.02 9.85
N THR A 123 2.23 -12.74 8.54
CA THR A 123 1.06 -12.44 7.70
C THR A 123 0.13 -13.64 7.60
N ALA A 124 0.65 -14.85 7.45
CA ALA A 124 -0.15 -16.07 7.36
C ALA A 124 -0.90 -16.40 8.67
N SER A 125 -0.34 -16.01 9.82
CA SER A 125 -0.98 -16.15 11.13
C SER A 125 -1.74 -14.90 11.59
N CYS A 126 -1.84 -13.86 10.75
CA CYS A 126 -2.43 -12.59 11.12
C CYS A 126 -3.93 -12.76 11.37
N ALA A 127 -4.38 -12.25 12.52
CA ALA A 127 -5.78 -12.00 12.81
C ALA A 127 -5.89 -10.49 13.05
N PRO A 128 -6.20 -9.70 12.00
CA PRO A 128 -6.04 -8.26 12.09
C PRO A 128 -7.05 -7.67 13.07
N SER A 129 -6.61 -6.69 13.85
CA SER A 129 -7.47 -5.92 14.74
C SER A 129 -7.77 -4.50 14.25
N GLY A 130 -7.09 -4.07 13.17
CA GLY A 130 -7.23 -2.73 12.61
C GLY A 130 -6.66 -1.65 13.53
N VAL A 131 -7.15 -0.44 13.33
CA VAL A 131 -6.99 0.72 14.22
C VAL A 131 -8.32 0.95 14.94
N ALA A 132 -8.28 1.30 16.24
CA ALA A 132 -9.50 1.61 16.97
C ALA A 132 -10.18 2.85 16.38
N GLU A 133 -11.51 2.90 16.33
CA GLU A 133 -12.25 4.03 15.73
C GLU A 133 -11.91 5.39 16.36
N GLU A 134 -11.49 5.42 17.64
CA GLU A 134 -11.05 6.63 18.33
C GLU A 134 -9.65 7.13 17.91
N ASP A 135 -8.88 6.25 17.27
CA ASP A 135 -7.52 6.51 16.78
C ASP A 135 -7.48 6.67 15.24
N LYS A 136 -8.61 6.48 14.54
CA LYS A 136 -8.74 6.76 13.10
C LYS A 136 -8.78 8.28 12.87
N PHE A 137 -8.01 8.77 11.90
CA PHE A 137 -7.83 10.21 11.63
C PHE A 137 -8.89 10.80 10.69
#